data_AF-W2H9K2-F1
#
_entry.id   AF-W2H9K2-F1
#
_cell.length_a   1.000
_cell.length_b   1.000
_cell.length_c   1.000
_cell.angle_alpha   90.00
_cell.angle_beta   90.00
_cell.angle_gamma   90.00
#
_symmetry.space_group_name_H-M   'P 1'
#
loop_
_entity.id
_entity.type
_entity.pdbx_description
1 polymer ?
#
loop_
_entity_poly.entity_id
_entity_poly.type
_entity_poly.pdbx_seq_one_letter_code
_entity_poly.pdbx_strand_id
1 'polypeptide(L)'
;MMSRPCCCTHNVQAAAQASNAAAEHHHHHHYFRPSGVDVSGFPPPNSAPNHRSPCPALNSLANHGYLPRDGKELTPQLIRDAIMD
;
A
#
# COMPACT_ATOMS: atom_id res chain seq x y z
N MET A 1 -37.68 -20.15 10.07
CA MET A 1 -36.34 -19.60 10.36
C MET A 1 -35.63 -19.35 9.03
N MET A 2 -35.42 -18.09 8.66
CA MET A 2 -34.82 -17.70 7.38
C MET A 2 -33.29 -17.75 7.50
N SER A 3 -32.66 -18.76 6.89
CA SER A 3 -31.21 -18.85 6.76
C SER A 3 -30.72 -17.79 5.76
N ARG A 4 -29.99 -16.79 6.26
CA ARG A 4 -29.32 -15.77 5.45
C ARG A 4 -28.05 -16.37 4.83
N PRO A 5 -27.89 -16.42 3.50
CA PRO A 5 -26.64 -16.88 2.90
C PRO A 5 -25.54 -15.81 2.99
N CYS A 6 -24.33 -16.28 3.27
CA CYS A 6 -23.11 -15.52 3.51
C CYS A 6 -22.53 -14.92 2.21
N CYS A 7 -21.96 -13.72 2.30
CA CYS A 7 -21.54 -12.85 1.20
C CYS A 7 -20.15 -13.19 0.61
N CYS A 8 -19.89 -14.46 0.29
CA CYS A 8 -18.59 -14.90 -0.23
C CYS A 8 -18.72 -15.76 -1.50
N THR A 9 -19.30 -15.21 -2.57
CA THR A 9 -19.13 -15.78 -3.92
C THR A 9 -18.30 -14.81 -4.76
N HIS A 10 -17.11 -15.28 -5.10
CA HIS A 10 -16.14 -14.62 -5.95
C HIS A 10 -16.70 -14.52 -7.38
N ASN A 11 -16.67 -13.33 -7.97
CA ASN A 11 -16.74 -13.17 -9.42
C ASN A 11 -16.01 -11.88 -9.82
N VAL A 12 -14.69 -11.99 -10.01
CA VAL A 12 -13.87 -10.89 -10.52
C VAL A 12 -13.92 -10.95 -12.04
N GLN A 13 -14.85 -10.20 -12.63
CA GLN A 13 -14.82 -9.84 -14.04
C GLN A 13 -14.72 -8.31 -14.13
N ALA A 14 -13.51 -7.79 -13.98
CA ALA A 14 -13.20 -6.42 -14.36
C ALA A 14 -12.77 -6.42 -15.83
N ALA A 15 -13.76 -6.22 -16.70
CA ALA A 15 -13.54 -5.97 -18.12
C ALA A 15 -12.76 -4.66 -18.30
N ALA A 16 -11.71 -4.71 -19.12
CA ALA A 16 -10.96 -3.57 -19.58
C ALA A 16 -11.86 -2.60 -20.36
N GLN A 17 -11.86 -1.32 -20.00
CA GLN A 17 -12.29 -0.23 -20.90
C GLN A 17 -11.35 0.97 -20.74
N ALA A 18 -10.52 1.16 -21.78
CA ALA A 18 -9.72 2.35 -22.00
C ALA A 18 -10.61 3.46 -22.57
N SER A 19 -10.59 4.64 -21.96
CA SER A 19 -11.22 5.85 -22.50
C SER A 19 -10.15 6.89 -22.82
N ASN A 20 -9.94 7.12 -24.12
CA ASN A 20 -9.20 8.28 -24.62
C ASN A 20 -10.05 9.53 -24.44
N ALA A 21 -9.61 10.46 -23.60
CA ALA A 21 -10.07 11.85 -23.57
C ALA A 21 -8.84 12.77 -23.48
N ALA A 22 -8.68 13.65 -24.46
CA ALA A 22 -7.55 14.55 -24.57
C ALA A 22 -7.79 15.86 -23.77
N ALA A 23 -6.75 16.23 -23.01
CA ALA A 23 -6.31 17.57 -22.58
C ALA A 23 -7.06 18.33 -21.46
N GLU A 24 -6.56 18.16 -20.23
CA GLU A 24 -6.38 19.23 -19.24
C GLU A 24 -5.08 18.92 -18.43
N HIS A 25 -4.04 19.77 -18.51
CA HIS A 25 -2.74 19.50 -17.89
C HIS A 25 -2.69 20.00 -16.44
N HIS A 26 -3.60 19.52 -15.62
CA HIS A 26 -3.48 19.61 -14.17
C HIS A 26 -2.65 18.40 -13.73
N HIS A 27 -1.52 18.62 -13.04
CA HIS A 27 -0.75 17.53 -12.42
C HIS A 27 -1.58 16.93 -11.27
N HIS A 28 -2.57 16.11 -11.61
CA HIS A 28 -3.34 15.35 -10.65
C HIS A 28 -2.40 14.24 -10.17
N HIS A 29 -1.80 14.45 -9.00
CA HIS A 29 -1.16 13.37 -8.27
C HIS A 29 -2.25 12.35 -7.92
N HIS A 30 -2.47 11.39 -8.81
CA HIS A 30 -3.33 10.26 -8.51
C HIS A 30 -2.73 9.53 -7.32
N TYR A 31 -3.48 9.47 -6.22
CA TYR A 31 -3.09 8.69 -5.06
C TYR A 31 -3.05 7.21 -5.47
N PHE A 32 -1.85 6.72 -5.77
CA PHE A 32 -1.60 5.32 -6.09
C PHE A 32 -1.28 4.57 -4.80
N ARG A 33 -2.24 3.75 -4.36
CA ARG A 33 -2.03 2.79 -3.27
C ARG A 33 -1.90 1.40 -3.89
N PRO A 34 -0.72 0.76 -3.83
CA PRO A 34 -0.56 -0.61 -4.33
C PRO A 34 -1.53 -1.55 -3.61
N SER A 35 -2.12 -2.49 -4.33
CA SER A 35 -3.14 -3.38 -3.80
C SER A 35 -2.54 -4.65 -3.18
N GLY A 36 -3.30 -5.21 -2.23
CA GLY A 36 -3.18 -6.45 -1.44
C GLY A 36 -1.94 -7.35 -1.49
N VAL A 37 -1.39 -7.66 -2.66
CA VAL A 37 -0.24 -8.58 -2.80
C VAL A 37 1.09 -7.87 -2.61
N ASP A 38 1.16 -6.58 -2.92
CA ASP A 38 2.44 -5.84 -2.96
C ASP A 38 2.76 -5.14 -1.63
N VAL A 39 1.74 -4.82 -0.82
CA VAL A 39 1.88 -4.06 0.42
C VAL A 39 1.00 -4.66 1.52
N SER A 40 1.60 -4.96 2.68
CA SER A 40 0.89 -5.36 3.90
C SER A 40 0.98 -4.29 4.99
N GLY A 41 -0.13 -4.08 5.70
CA GLY A 41 -0.19 -3.33 6.95
C GLY A 41 -0.20 -4.21 8.20
N PHE A 42 -0.22 -5.53 8.02
CA PHE A 42 -0.27 -6.50 9.11
C PHE A 42 1.12 -7.02 9.46
N PRO A 43 1.40 -7.31 10.74
CA PRO A 43 2.68 -7.88 11.14
C PRO A 43 2.89 -9.27 10.48
N PRO A 44 4.15 -9.69 10.27
CA PRO A 44 4.47 -11.03 9.78
C PRO A 44 3.89 -12.16 10.65
N PRO A 45 3.62 -13.35 10.09
CA PRO A 45 3.98 -13.77 8.73
C PRO A 45 2.95 -13.31 7.67
N ASN A 46 3.42 -12.64 6.62
CA ASN A 46 2.65 -12.37 5.41
C ASN A 46 3.58 -12.38 4.20
N SER A 47 3.04 -12.67 3.02
CA SER A 47 3.81 -12.82 1.77
C SER A 47 4.07 -11.50 1.04
N ALA A 48 3.67 -10.35 1.62
CA ALA A 48 3.82 -9.08 0.93
C ALA A 48 5.30 -8.66 0.82
N PRO A 49 5.76 -8.22 -0.37
CA PRO A 49 7.11 -7.75 -0.55
C PRO A 49 7.36 -6.49 0.28
N ASN A 50 6.41 -5.56 0.34
CA ASN A 50 6.52 -4.31 1.10
C ASN A 50 5.60 -4.30 2.33
N HIS A 51 6.07 -3.69 3.41
CA HIS A 51 5.34 -3.50 4.65
C HIS A 51 5.21 -2.02 4.95
N ARG A 52 4.04 -1.63 5.46
CA ARG A 52 3.77 -0.25 5.89
C ARG A 52 3.14 -0.26 7.27
N SER A 53 3.55 0.69 8.10
CA SER A 53 3.05 0.83 9.46
C SER A 53 1.77 1.68 9.49
N PRO A 54 1.03 1.71 10.61
CA PRO A 54 -0.02 2.71 10.79
C PRO A 54 0.52 4.14 10.93
N CYS A 55 1.84 4.33 11.08
CA CYS A 55 2.46 5.64 11.23
C CYS A 55 2.71 6.30 9.87
N PRO A 56 2.12 7.48 9.59
CA PRO A 56 2.33 8.17 8.32
C PRO A 56 3.79 8.60 8.11
N ALA A 57 4.49 9.01 9.17
CA ALA A 57 5.87 9.48 9.07
C ALA A 57 6.84 8.38 8.61
N LEU A 58 6.79 7.19 9.24
CA LEU A 58 7.66 6.07 8.86
C LEU A 58 7.39 5.58 7.43
N ASN A 59 6.13 5.62 6.99
CA ASN A 59 5.77 5.25 5.63
C ASN A 59 6.37 6.20 4.60
N SER A 60 6.37 7.51 4.89
CA SER A 60 7.03 8.50 4.04
C SER A 60 8.54 8.29 3.99
N LEU A 61 9.20 8.04 5.13
CA LEU A 61 10.64 7.78 5.17
C LEU A 61 11.04 6.56 4.32
N ALA A 62 10.27 5.46 4.40
CA ALA A 62 10.49 4.29 3.55
C ALA A 62 10.24 4.60 2.06
N ASN A 63 9.24 5.41 1.74
CA ASN A 63 8.96 5.83 0.35
C ASN A 63 10.07 6.73 -0.22
N HIS A 64 10.73 7.53 0.61
CA HIS A 64 11.84 8.41 0.21
C HIS A 64 13.21 7.72 0.26
N GLY A 65 13.32 6.54 0.90
CA GLY A 65 14.56 5.77 0.97
C GLY A 65 15.48 6.13 2.13
N TYR A 66 14.98 6.87 3.13
CA TYR A 66 15.66 7.05 4.42
C TYR A 66 15.57 5.79 5.28
N LEU A 67 14.50 5.00 5.08
CA LEU A 67 14.36 3.64 5.60
C LEU A 67 14.34 2.65 4.44
N PRO A 68 14.63 1.35 4.69
CA PRO A 68 14.43 0.28 3.74
C PRO A 68 13.06 0.38 3.06
N ARG A 69 13.04 0.39 1.72
CA ARG A 69 11.81 0.62 0.92
C ARG A 69 10.74 -0.45 1.13
N ASP A 70 11.18 -1.65 1.48
CA ASP A 70 10.34 -2.79 1.82
C ASP A 70 9.72 -2.69 3.22
N GLY A 71 10.17 -1.76 4.08
CA GLY A 71 9.65 -1.54 5.42
C GLY A 71 9.92 -2.70 6.39
N LYS A 72 10.97 -3.48 6.15
CA LYS A 72 11.39 -4.63 6.98
C LYS A 72 12.72 -4.35 7.68
N GLU A 73 13.09 -5.22 8.62
CA GLU A 73 14.38 -5.22 9.33
C GLU A 73 14.77 -3.88 9.97
N LEU A 74 13.77 -3.14 10.48
CA LEU A 74 13.98 -1.84 11.11
C LEU A 74 14.55 -1.99 12.52
N THR A 75 15.68 -1.36 12.81
CA THR A 75 16.24 -1.24 14.16
C THR A 75 15.87 0.12 14.78
N PRO A 76 15.80 0.24 16.11
CA PRO A 76 15.54 1.52 16.77
C PRO A 76 16.55 2.61 16.42
N GLN A 77 17.82 2.23 16.21
CA GLN A 77 18.89 3.14 15.80
C GLN A 77 18.65 3.66 14.38
N LEU A 78 18.37 2.77 13.43
CA LEU A 78 18.07 3.15 12.05
C LEU A 78 16.89 4.12 11.95
N ILE A 79 15.84 3.89 12.74
CA ILE A 79 14.68 4.79 12.80
C ILE A 79 15.06 6.14 13.41
N ARG A 80 15.87 6.15 14.46
CA ARG A 80 16.36 7.40 15.07
C ARG A 80 17.14 8.22 14.05
N ASP A 81 18.10 7.60 13.38
CA ASP A 81 18.98 8.27 12.42
C ASP A 81 18.13 8.85 11.27
N ALA A 82 17.22 8.05 10.69
CA ALA A 82 16.31 8.51 9.63
C ALA A 82 15.34 9.65 10.01
N ILE A 83 15.11 9.90 11.31
CA ILE A 83 14.24 10.98 11.80
C ILE A 83 15.05 12.22 12.19
N MET A 84 16.29 12.03 12.65
CA MET A 84 17.09 13.08 13.28
C MET A 84 18.20 13.63 12.37
N ASP A 85 18.52 12.92 11.28
CA ASP A 85 19.41 13.39 10.21
C ASP A 85 18.75 14.47 9.33
#